data_AF-A0A918JUU0-F1
#
_entry.id   AF-A0A918JUU0-F1
#
_cell.length_a   1.000
_cell.length_b   1.000
_cell.length_c   1.000
_cell.angle_alpha   90.00
_cell.angle_beta   90.00
_cell.angle_gamma   90.00
#
_symmetry.space_group_name_H-M   'P 1'
#
loop_
_entity.id
_entity.type
_entity.pdbx_description
1 polymer ?
#
loop_
_entity_poly.entity_id
_entity_poly.type
_entity_poly.pdbx_seq_one_letter_code
_entity_poly.pdbx_strand_id
1 'polypeptide(L)'
;MLKKIWNLGKLFFLLILILTNSCKKDDDVQILSANNFITSFKLTSGGFTKNFEIKENKIEGSLPYTVDEMDISLEIVISDQATISPDPRTITTIKDPIDFVVTAEDGTKKSYTVEIKRELNSENSITLFEIKTAFFETEADINESNNTIQKRLLPNTDLQSLNPKIIISDRATISPDPKTISDYTNPVTYKVTAENGESKEYTIDLQLMNEEYVAQCDISNASKWFGGDDRVVPDYPEIGPRNVGTGQVIRLAKDTYPTKFGFLLREPFRSDQTNTQYMGDLELKLNIRDVNGVIVASKNVMINGPFAGGWIDFDLASLNLLLKKNTQYNFTYYLIDGEVLGVSSGSDANLNADSGICGSTGWSGESKKKNNTSLEDWEVWWSHEWHFNFRLEAKQ
;
A
#
# COMPACT_ATOMS: atom_id res chain seq x y z
N MET A 1 27.73 -80.93 -96.64
CA MET A 1 27.62 -79.59 -97.26
C MET A 1 28.16 -78.59 -96.26
N LEU A 2 29.18 -77.81 -96.65
CA LEU A 2 29.65 -76.50 -96.16
C LEU A 2 29.41 -76.15 -94.68
N LYS A 3 30.34 -75.65 -93.85
CA LYS A 3 31.59 -74.89 -94.03
C LYS A 3 32.17 -74.72 -92.59
N LYS A 4 33.50 -74.87 -92.38
CA LYS A 4 34.47 -73.79 -92.00
C LYS A 4 34.20 -73.14 -90.61
N ILE A 5 35.09 -73.12 -89.60
CA ILE A 5 36.46 -72.56 -89.47
C ILE A 5 36.94 -72.93 -88.03
N TRP A 6 38.05 -73.68 -87.81
CA TRP A 6 39.44 -73.26 -87.45
C TRP A 6 39.53 -72.18 -86.33
N ASN A 7 40.40 -72.20 -85.31
CA ASN A 7 41.78 -72.64 -85.25
C ASN A 7 42.33 -72.69 -83.79
N LEU A 8 43.46 -73.39 -83.66
CA LEU A 8 44.35 -73.66 -82.53
C LEU A 8 44.76 -72.46 -81.66
N GLY A 9 45.06 -72.74 -80.38
CA GLY A 9 45.87 -71.87 -79.52
C GLY A 9 46.24 -72.52 -78.17
N LYS A 10 47.51 -72.89 -78.01
CA LYS A 10 48.12 -73.62 -76.89
C LYS A 10 48.16 -72.85 -75.55
N LEU A 11 48.00 -73.61 -74.46
CA LEU A 11 48.81 -73.64 -73.22
C LEU A 11 48.97 -72.37 -72.35
N PHE A 12 48.90 -72.61 -71.02
CA PHE A 12 49.57 -71.90 -69.90
C PHE A 12 48.71 -71.02 -68.96
N PHE A 13 48.65 -71.46 -67.69
CA PHE A 13 48.57 -70.73 -66.40
C PHE A 13 47.60 -69.53 -66.23
N LEU A 14 46.59 -69.68 -65.35
CA LEU A 14 46.11 -68.58 -64.49
C LEU A 14 45.24 -69.06 -63.30
N LEU A 15 45.64 -68.62 -62.10
CA LEU A 15 44.89 -68.31 -60.87
C LEU A 15 43.37 -68.60 -60.81
N ILE A 16 42.90 -69.23 -59.70
CA ILE A 16 41.69 -68.84 -58.93
C ILE A 16 41.74 -69.47 -57.51
N LEU A 17 41.99 -68.58 -56.55
CA LEU A 17 41.28 -68.37 -55.27
C LEU A 17 40.37 -69.50 -54.70
N ILE A 18 40.76 -70.12 -53.58
CA ILE A 18 39.89 -70.38 -52.41
C ILE A 18 40.76 -70.36 -51.14
N LEU A 19 40.72 -69.24 -50.39
CA LEU A 19 41.13 -69.16 -48.99
C LEU A 19 39.95 -69.60 -48.13
N THR A 20 40.12 -70.60 -47.26
CA THR A 20 39.23 -70.79 -46.11
C THR A 20 39.98 -70.45 -44.84
N ASN A 21 39.55 -69.35 -44.24
CA ASN A 21 39.90 -68.87 -42.92
C ASN A 21 39.51 -69.92 -41.86
N SER A 22 40.49 -70.37 -41.09
CA SER A 22 40.25 -70.83 -39.72
C SER A 22 40.66 -69.69 -38.78
N CYS A 23 39.80 -68.67 -38.68
CA CYS A 23 39.83 -67.73 -37.56
C CYS A 23 39.09 -68.38 -36.40
N LYS A 24 39.82 -68.81 -35.38
CA LYS A 24 39.25 -68.90 -34.02
C LYS A 24 38.72 -67.50 -33.68
N LYS A 25 37.43 -67.40 -33.40
CA LYS A 25 36.87 -66.23 -32.72
C LYS A 25 37.47 -66.23 -31.33
N ASP A 26 38.27 -65.22 -31.01
CA ASP A 26 38.44 -64.81 -29.63
C ASP A 26 37.07 -64.22 -29.22
N ASP A 27 36.40 -64.88 -28.28
CA ASP A 27 35.26 -64.28 -27.59
C ASP A 27 35.85 -63.15 -26.72
N ASP A 28 35.72 -61.90 -27.17
CA ASP A 28 35.97 -60.74 -26.33
C ASP A 28 35.05 -60.84 -25.11
N VAL A 29 35.62 -61.14 -23.95
CA VAL A 29 34.89 -61.11 -22.67
C VAL A 29 34.53 -59.65 -22.40
N GLN A 30 33.28 -59.30 -22.63
CA GLN A 30 32.76 -57.98 -22.33
C GLN A 30 32.76 -57.80 -20.79
N ILE A 31 33.70 -57.01 -20.26
CA ILE A 31 33.76 -56.68 -18.83
C ILE A 31 32.72 -55.60 -18.58
N LEU A 32 31.62 -55.97 -17.93
CA LEU A 32 30.57 -55.05 -17.51
C LEU A 32 31.06 -54.15 -16.36
N SER A 33 30.68 -52.89 -16.37
CA SER A 33 31.04 -51.92 -15.33
C SER A 33 30.38 -52.23 -13.98
N ALA A 34 31.15 -52.14 -12.89
CA ALA A 34 30.66 -52.23 -11.51
C ALA A 34 30.28 -50.86 -10.89
N ASN A 35 30.35 -49.78 -11.67
CA ASN A 35 30.09 -48.43 -11.16
C ASN A 35 28.59 -48.19 -10.97
N ASN A 36 28.18 -47.96 -9.72
CA ASN A 36 26.80 -47.70 -9.30
C ASN A 36 26.70 -46.45 -8.42
N PHE A 37 27.38 -45.38 -8.80
CA PHE A 37 27.41 -44.13 -8.03
C PHE A 37 26.38 -43.12 -8.51
N ILE A 38 25.75 -42.40 -7.58
CA ILE A 38 25.20 -41.07 -7.85
C ILE A 38 26.38 -40.09 -7.87
N THR A 39 26.52 -39.33 -8.95
CA THR A 39 27.63 -38.38 -9.16
C THR A 39 27.17 -36.92 -9.08
N SER A 40 25.87 -36.66 -9.26
CA SER A 40 25.27 -35.35 -9.03
C SER A 40 23.83 -35.51 -8.55
N PHE A 41 23.43 -34.67 -7.59
CA PHE A 41 22.05 -34.58 -7.13
C PHE A 41 21.64 -33.11 -7.06
N LYS A 42 20.64 -32.73 -7.84
CA LYS A 42 20.12 -31.37 -7.90
C LYS A 42 18.62 -31.39 -7.70
N LEU A 43 18.13 -30.52 -6.82
CA LEU A 43 16.72 -30.29 -6.58
C LEU A 43 16.32 -28.93 -7.14
N THR A 44 15.15 -28.88 -7.79
CA THR A 44 14.51 -27.64 -8.23
C THR A 44 13.07 -27.59 -7.72
N SER A 45 12.61 -26.42 -7.26
CA SER A 45 11.22 -26.18 -6.85
C SER A 45 10.84 -24.76 -7.25
N GLY A 46 9.88 -24.61 -8.16
CA GLY A 46 9.61 -23.33 -8.82
C GLY A 46 10.90 -22.70 -9.39
N GLY A 47 11.26 -21.51 -8.91
CA GLY A 47 12.50 -20.80 -9.28
C GLY A 47 13.74 -21.14 -8.44
N PHE A 48 13.61 -21.95 -7.38
CA PHE A 48 14.72 -22.33 -6.52
C PHE A 48 15.46 -23.55 -7.08
N THR A 49 16.80 -23.53 -7.07
CA THR A 49 17.61 -24.69 -7.45
C THR A 49 18.80 -24.84 -6.50
N LYS A 50 19.12 -26.08 -6.12
CA LYS A 50 20.26 -26.39 -5.24
C LYS A 50 20.86 -27.73 -5.58
N ASN A 51 22.19 -27.75 -5.70
CA ASN A 51 22.97 -28.98 -5.74
C ASN A 51 23.25 -29.45 -4.30
N PHE A 52 23.15 -30.75 -4.07
CA PHE A 52 23.47 -31.36 -2.78
C PHE A 52 24.75 -32.15 -2.87
N GLU A 53 25.52 -32.11 -1.79
CA GLU A 53 26.73 -32.91 -1.66
C GLU A 53 26.36 -34.37 -1.38
N ILE A 54 27.04 -35.30 -2.03
CA ILE A 54 26.88 -36.73 -1.81
C ILE A 54 28.03 -37.18 -0.92
N LYS A 55 27.71 -37.58 0.32
CA LYS A 55 28.69 -38.11 1.28
C LYS A 55 28.40 -39.57 1.51
N GLU A 56 29.37 -40.42 1.18
CA GLU A 56 29.21 -41.87 1.24
C GLU A 56 28.00 -42.31 0.38
N ASN A 57 26.93 -42.75 1.05
CA ASN A 57 25.68 -43.20 0.45
C ASN A 57 24.49 -42.33 0.92
N LYS A 58 24.75 -41.09 1.32
CA LYS A 58 23.73 -40.18 1.84
C LYS A 58 23.78 -38.81 1.17
N ILE A 59 22.60 -38.23 1.02
CA ILE A 59 22.38 -36.88 0.51
C ILE A 59 21.53 -36.15 1.54
N GLU A 60 22.16 -35.31 2.35
CA GLU A 60 21.52 -34.58 3.45
C GLU A 60 21.60 -33.07 3.21
N GLY A 61 20.61 -32.32 3.66
CA GLY A 61 20.69 -30.86 3.68
C GLY A 61 19.41 -30.14 4.07
N SER A 62 19.53 -28.82 4.24
CA SER A 62 18.38 -27.95 4.49
C SER A 62 17.94 -27.16 3.26
N LEU A 63 16.65 -26.85 3.21
CA LEU A 63 16.06 -25.89 2.27
C LEU A 63 15.52 -24.67 3.03
N PRO A 64 15.59 -23.46 2.47
CA PRO A 64 14.93 -22.30 3.06
C PRO A 64 13.43 -22.54 3.22
N TYR A 65 12.81 -21.92 4.23
CA TYR A 65 11.38 -22.09 4.49
C TYR A 65 10.51 -21.71 3.29
N THR A 66 10.96 -20.85 2.39
CA THR A 66 10.17 -20.43 1.21
C THR A 66 9.99 -21.51 0.14
N VAL A 67 10.74 -22.62 0.20
CA VAL A 67 10.62 -23.72 -0.76
C VAL A 67 9.31 -24.50 -0.54
N ASP A 68 8.69 -24.96 -1.63
CA ASP A 68 7.55 -25.88 -1.58
C ASP A 68 8.05 -27.33 -1.60
N GLU A 69 7.79 -28.09 -0.54
CA GLU A 69 8.22 -29.48 -0.40
C GLU A 69 7.34 -30.48 -1.17
N MET A 70 6.25 -30.04 -1.79
CA MET A 70 5.30 -30.88 -2.55
C MET A 70 5.35 -30.63 -4.07
N ASP A 71 6.18 -29.71 -4.53
CA ASP A 71 6.42 -29.43 -5.94
C ASP A 71 7.92 -29.31 -6.21
N ILE A 72 8.58 -30.46 -6.26
CA ILE A 72 10.02 -30.57 -6.53
C ILE A 72 10.29 -31.41 -7.78
N SER A 73 11.45 -31.15 -8.39
CA SER A 73 12.01 -31.93 -9.49
C SER A 73 13.45 -32.27 -9.18
N LEU A 74 13.81 -33.54 -9.41
CA LEU A 74 15.15 -34.07 -9.17
C LEU A 74 15.88 -34.28 -10.49
N GLU A 75 17.05 -33.66 -10.62
CA GLU A 75 18.02 -33.92 -11.67
C GLU A 75 19.18 -34.70 -11.05
N ILE A 76 19.23 -36.01 -11.32
CA ILE A 76 20.22 -36.93 -10.76
C ILE A 76 21.09 -37.47 -11.89
N VAL A 77 22.41 -37.34 -11.74
CA VAL A 77 23.40 -37.95 -12.63
C VAL A 77 23.97 -39.17 -11.93
N ILE A 78 23.99 -40.30 -12.64
CA ILE A 78 24.53 -41.58 -12.16
C ILE A 78 25.72 -42.03 -13.01
N SER A 79 26.40 -43.09 -12.56
CA SER A 79 27.47 -43.74 -13.32
C SER A 79 27.01 -44.15 -14.71
N ASP A 80 27.92 -44.10 -15.68
CA ASP A 80 27.61 -44.49 -17.05
C ASP A 80 27.10 -45.94 -17.11
N GLN A 81 26.09 -46.18 -17.96
CA GLN A 81 25.39 -47.45 -18.12
C GLN A 81 24.66 -48.01 -16.88
N ALA A 82 24.67 -47.29 -15.75
CA ALA A 82 23.89 -47.66 -14.58
C ALA A 82 22.40 -47.29 -14.74
N THR A 83 21.56 -47.88 -13.91
CA THR A 83 20.12 -47.53 -13.78
C THR A 83 19.79 -47.13 -12.34
N ILE A 84 18.76 -46.32 -12.15
CA ILE A 84 18.31 -45.84 -10.83
C ILE A 84 16.82 -46.16 -10.63
N SER A 85 16.46 -46.58 -9.41
CA SER A 85 15.08 -46.84 -9.01
C SER A 85 14.83 -46.29 -7.60
N PRO A 86 13.68 -45.66 -7.30
CA PRO A 86 12.60 -45.30 -8.24
C PRO A 86 13.05 -44.29 -9.31
N ASP A 87 12.24 -44.09 -10.36
CA ASP A 87 12.52 -43.08 -11.37
C ASP A 87 12.50 -41.68 -10.71
N PRO A 88 13.60 -40.90 -10.73
CA PRO A 88 13.65 -39.58 -10.11
C PRO A 88 12.56 -38.62 -10.59
N ARG A 89 12.03 -38.80 -11.81
CA ARG A 89 10.93 -37.98 -12.35
C ARG A 89 9.58 -38.24 -11.70
N THR A 90 9.44 -39.36 -10.99
CA THR A 90 8.22 -39.71 -10.25
C THR A 90 8.22 -39.12 -8.84
N ILE A 91 9.36 -38.60 -8.39
CA ILE A 91 9.50 -37.99 -7.07
C ILE A 91 9.14 -36.51 -7.17
N THR A 92 8.03 -36.14 -6.55
CA THR A 92 7.52 -34.76 -6.53
C THR A 92 7.51 -34.15 -5.13
N THR A 93 7.98 -34.88 -4.11
CA THR A 93 8.03 -34.39 -2.72
C THR A 93 9.25 -34.93 -1.97
N ILE A 94 9.66 -34.21 -0.94
CA ILE A 94 10.75 -34.58 0.00
C ILE A 94 10.29 -34.60 1.46
N LYS A 95 8.99 -34.72 1.72
CA LYS A 95 8.46 -34.75 3.10
C LYS A 95 9.03 -35.90 3.93
N ASP A 96 9.31 -37.02 3.27
CA ASP A 96 9.89 -38.21 3.86
C ASP A 96 11.23 -38.51 3.19
N PRO A 97 12.16 -39.21 3.89
CA PRO A 97 13.39 -39.69 3.28
C PRO A 97 13.11 -40.55 2.04
N ILE A 98 13.91 -40.38 1.00
CA ILE A 98 13.79 -41.12 -0.26
C ILE A 98 14.98 -42.05 -0.40
N ASP A 99 14.72 -43.33 -0.61
CA ASP A 99 15.77 -44.31 -0.91
C ASP A 99 15.84 -44.57 -2.42
N PHE A 100 17.03 -44.35 -2.99
CA PHE A 100 17.37 -44.74 -4.36
C PHE A 100 18.28 -45.96 -4.37
N VAL A 101 18.10 -46.83 -5.36
CA VAL A 101 19.01 -47.93 -5.65
C VAL A 101 19.60 -47.72 -7.04
N VAL A 102 20.92 -47.56 -7.11
CA VAL A 102 21.67 -47.53 -8.37
C VAL A 102 22.18 -48.95 -8.65
N THR A 103 21.82 -49.48 -9.82
CA THR A 103 22.27 -50.80 -10.31
C THR A 103 23.28 -50.59 -11.43
N ALA A 104 24.50 -51.09 -11.25
CA ALA A 104 25.56 -51.04 -12.26
C ALA A 104 25.25 -51.98 -13.44
N GLU A 105 26.04 -51.87 -14.51
CA GLU A 105 25.91 -52.73 -15.70
C GLU A 105 26.12 -54.22 -15.36
N ASP A 106 27.03 -54.52 -14.43
CA ASP A 106 27.30 -55.89 -13.93
C ASP A 106 26.23 -56.43 -12.95
N GLY A 107 25.22 -55.62 -12.62
CA GLY A 107 24.13 -55.96 -11.71
C GLY A 107 24.40 -55.68 -10.23
N THR A 108 25.60 -55.24 -9.85
CA THR A 108 25.89 -54.83 -8.47
C THR A 108 25.10 -53.57 -8.08
N LYS A 109 24.61 -53.53 -6.85
CA LYS A 109 23.70 -52.49 -6.37
C LYS A 109 24.31 -51.65 -5.26
N LYS A 110 23.98 -50.36 -5.25
CA LYS A 110 24.28 -49.44 -4.17
C LYS A 110 23.05 -48.61 -3.83
N SER A 111 22.72 -48.56 -2.55
CA SER A 111 21.59 -47.78 -2.04
C SER A 111 22.07 -46.41 -1.59
N TYR A 112 21.23 -45.40 -1.82
CA TYR A 112 21.43 -44.02 -1.39
C TYR A 112 20.18 -43.53 -0.65
N THR A 113 20.36 -42.90 0.51
CA THR A 113 19.26 -42.28 1.25
C THR A 113 19.35 -40.76 1.11
N VAL A 114 18.25 -40.13 0.68
CA VAL A 114 18.10 -38.68 0.56
C VAL A 114 17.26 -38.20 1.74
N GLU A 115 17.82 -37.36 2.59
CA GLU A 115 17.14 -36.73 3.73
C GLU A 115 17.34 -35.22 3.68
N ILE A 116 16.48 -34.54 2.92
CA ILE A 116 16.48 -33.09 2.76
C ILE A 116 15.29 -32.53 3.55
N LYS A 117 15.53 -31.55 4.43
CA LYS A 117 14.50 -30.94 5.28
C LYS A 117 14.36 -29.46 4.99
N ARG A 118 13.14 -28.96 4.87
CA ARG A 118 12.93 -27.52 4.86
C ARG A 118 12.97 -26.93 6.26
N GLU A 119 13.52 -25.73 6.37
CA GLU A 119 13.47 -24.92 7.57
C GLU A 119 12.03 -24.43 7.81
N LEU A 120 11.61 -24.36 9.08
CA LEU A 120 10.31 -23.80 9.44
C LEU A 120 10.44 -22.29 9.63
N ASN A 121 9.45 -21.52 9.19
CA ASN A 121 9.43 -20.08 9.42
C ASN A 121 9.29 -19.77 10.92
N SER A 122 10.09 -18.83 11.44
CA SER A 122 10.04 -18.35 12.82
C SER A 122 9.25 -17.04 12.99
N GLU A 123 8.83 -16.42 11.90
CA GLU A 123 8.10 -15.15 11.95
C GLU A 123 6.69 -15.32 12.51
N ASN A 124 6.34 -14.53 13.53
CA ASN A 124 5.08 -14.59 14.27
C ASN A 124 4.43 -13.21 14.47
N SER A 125 4.50 -12.35 13.47
CA SER A 125 4.05 -10.96 13.59
C SER A 125 2.69 -10.73 12.96
N ILE A 126 1.95 -9.74 13.47
CA ILE A 126 0.86 -9.10 12.74
C ILE A 126 1.48 -8.00 11.87
N THR A 127 1.34 -8.12 10.55
CA THR A 127 1.96 -7.20 9.58
C THR A 127 0.99 -6.15 9.05
N LEU A 128 -0.32 -6.38 9.19
CA LEU A 128 -1.36 -5.40 8.88
C LEU A 128 -2.53 -5.57 9.84
N PHE A 129 -3.05 -4.45 10.34
CA PHE A 129 -4.34 -4.36 11.00
C PHE A 129 -5.10 -3.16 10.41
N GLU A 130 -6.01 -3.44 9.47
CA GLU A 130 -6.74 -2.43 8.72
C GLU A 130 -8.21 -2.41 9.14
N ILE A 131 -8.72 -1.22 9.43
CA ILE A 131 -10.10 -0.97 9.83
C ILE A 131 -10.77 -0.25 8.67
N LYS A 132 -11.79 -0.89 8.10
CA LYS A 132 -12.63 -0.33 7.04
C LYS A 132 -14.05 -0.18 7.55
N THR A 133 -14.59 1.03 7.48
CA THR A 133 -15.99 1.35 7.81
C THR A 133 -16.71 1.89 6.58
N ALA A 134 -18.00 2.20 6.70
CA ALA A 134 -18.75 2.87 5.64
C ALA A 134 -18.25 4.29 5.33
N PHE A 135 -17.51 4.91 6.26
CA PHE A 135 -17.14 6.33 6.19
C PHE A 135 -15.65 6.58 6.00
N PHE A 136 -14.79 5.63 6.41
CA PHE A 136 -13.34 5.77 6.32
C PHE A 136 -12.63 4.42 6.33
N GLU A 137 -11.37 4.44 5.91
CA GLU A 137 -10.43 3.31 5.95
C GLU A 137 -9.13 3.78 6.59
N THR A 138 -8.58 2.99 7.52
CA THR A 138 -7.35 3.35 8.21
C THR A 138 -6.60 2.14 8.76
N GLU A 139 -5.28 2.22 8.78
CA GLU A 139 -4.41 1.22 9.40
C GLU A 139 -4.11 1.59 10.86
N ALA A 140 -4.07 0.60 11.74
CA ALA A 140 -3.66 0.78 13.13
C ALA A 140 -2.13 0.84 13.27
N ASP A 141 -1.66 1.53 14.30
CA ASP A 141 -0.24 1.66 14.59
C ASP A 141 0.25 0.38 15.28
N ILE A 142 1.10 -0.40 14.59
CA ILE A 142 1.67 -1.64 15.10
C ILE A 142 3.00 -1.34 15.79
N ASN A 143 3.06 -1.63 17.09
CA ASN A 143 4.25 -1.48 17.90
C ASN A 143 4.85 -2.86 18.23
N GLU A 144 5.86 -3.25 17.45
CA GLU A 144 6.56 -4.53 17.60
C GLU A 144 7.39 -4.65 18.88
N SER A 145 7.82 -3.55 19.51
CA SER A 145 8.60 -3.65 20.76
C SER A 145 7.72 -3.89 21.99
N ASN A 146 6.50 -3.37 21.96
CA ASN A 146 5.52 -3.53 23.04
C ASN A 146 4.47 -4.61 22.74
N ASN A 147 4.46 -5.18 21.54
CA ASN A 147 3.43 -6.07 21.02
C ASN A 147 2.01 -5.49 21.19
N THR A 148 1.84 -4.20 20.87
CA THR A 148 0.56 -3.51 20.93
C THR A 148 0.16 -3.00 19.55
N ILE A 149 -1.14 -3.00 19.27
CA ILE A 149 -1.70 -2.40 18.08
C ILE A 149 -2.73 -1.37 18.54
N GLN A 150 -2.47 -0.11 18.26
CA GLN A 150 -3.28 0.99 18.79
C GLN A 150 -3.85 1.84 17.67
N LYS A 151 -5.07 2.33 17.87
CA LYS A 151 -5.64 3.32 16.98
C LYS A 151 -6.66 4.18 17.70
N ARG A 152 -6.55 5.50 17.48
CA ARG A 152 -7.65 6.42 17.74
C ARG A 152 -8.55 6.51 16.50
N LEU A 153 -9.84 6.26 16.70
CA LEU A 153 -10.86 6.21 15.66
C LEU A 153 -11.80 7.41 15.80
N LEU A 154 -12.45 7.75 14.69
CA LEU A 154 -13.41 8.84 14.66
C LEU A 154 -14.54 8.59 15.66
N PRO A 155 -15.13 9.64 16.25
CA PRO A 155 -16.27 9.48 17.14
C PRO A 155 -17.41 8.72 16.47
N ASN A 156 -18.22 8.03 17.25
CA ASN A 156 -19.36 7.24 16.79
C ASN A 156 -19.00 6.02 15.90
N THR A 157 -17.72 5.68 15.76
CA THR A 157 -17.34 4.39 15.17
C THR A 157 -17.87 3.27 16.07
N ASP A 158 -18.65 2.34 15.51
CA ASP A 158 -19.19 1.21 16.25
C ASP A 158 -18.11 0.16 16.50
N LEU A 159 -17.59 0.12 17.73
CA LEU A 159 -16.56 -0.83 18.14
C LEU A 159 -17.12 -2.22 18.42
N GLN A 160 -18.44 -2.41 18.57
CA GLN A 160 -19.03 -3.71 18.92
C GLN A 160 -19.17 -4.63 17.69
N SER A 161 -19.10 -4.07 16.50
CA SER A 161 -19.30 -4.78 15.22
C SER A 161 -18.20 -4.50 14.19
N LEU A 162 -16.94 -4.41 14.61
CA LEU A 162 -15.82 -4.25 13.69
C LEU A 162 -15.41 -5.59 13.06
N ASN A 163 -14.97 -5.53 11.80
CA ASN A 163 -14.38 -6.66 11.09
C ASN A 163 -13.06 -6.22 10.44
N PRO A 164 -11.98 -6.08 11.23
CA PRO A 164 -10.71 -5.62 10.71
C PRO A 164 -10.07 -6.69 9.81
N LYS A 165 -9.35 -6.23 8.78
CA LYS A 165 -8.50 -7.10 7.98
C LYS A 165 -7.15 -7.23 8.68
N ILE A 166 -6.80 -8.47 9.03
CA ILE A 166 -5.55 -8.80 9.72
C ILE A 166 -4.69 -9.64 8.77
N ILE A 167 -3.45 -9.22 8.55
CA ILE A 167 -2.43 -10.02 7.87
C ILE A 167 -1.35 -10.37 8.89
N ILE A 168 -0.92 -11.63 8.88
CA ILE A 168 0.14 -12.16 9.74
C ILE A 168 1.32 -12.64 8.90
N SER A 169 2.43 -12.94 9.55
CA SER A 169 3.60 -13.56 8.93
C SER A 169 3.24 -14.82 8.12
N ASP A 170 3.98 -15.06 7.04
CA ASP A 170 3.75 -16.22 6.17
C ASP A 170 3.81 -17.54 6.96
N ARG A 171 2.84 -18.42 6.71
CA ARG A 171 2.66 -19.73 7.39
C ARG A 171 2.43 -19.68 8.90
N ALA A 172 2.33 -18.49 9.49
CA ALA A 172 1.89 -18.36 10.86
C ALA A 172 0.39 -18.65 11.00
N THR A 173 -0.04 -18.89 12.23
CA THR A 173 -1.45 -19.03 12.61
C THR A 173 -1.79 -18.00 13.67
N ILE A 174 -3.06 -17.60 13.76
CA ILE A 174 -3.56 -16.61 14.73
C ILE A 174 -4.73 -17.19 15.51
N SER A 175 -4.76 -16.95 16.82
CA SER A 175 -5.83 -17.39 17.73
C SER A 175 -6.16 -16.28 18.75
N PRO A 176 -7.44 -16.04 19.10
CA PRO A 176 -8.64 -16.65 18.51
C PRO A 176 -8.79 -16.32 17.02
N ASP A 177 -9.67 -17.01 16.31
CA ASP A 177 -9.95 -16.69 14.90
C ASP A 177 -10.50 -15.25 14.82
N PRO A 178 -9.83 -14.33 14.09
CA PRO A 178 -10.29 -12.95 13.97
C PRO A 178 -11.73 -12.81 13.48
N LYS A 179 -12.25 -13.78 12.72
CA LYS A 179 -13.65 -13.77 12.25
C LYS A 179 -14.68 -14.00 13.36
N THR A 180 -14.24 -14.45 14.53
CA THR A 180 -15.09 -14.70 15.69
C THR A 180 -15.16 -13.52 16.66
N ILE A 181 -14.34 -12.49 16.43
CA ILE A 181 -14.26 -11.30 17.28
C ILE A 181 -14.78 -10.11 16.49
N SER A 182 -15.83 -9.46 17.01
CA SER A 182 -16.34 -8.21 16.45
C SER A 182 -16.33 -7.04 17.43
N ASP A 183 -16.28 -7.34 18.74
CA ASP A 183 -16.28 -6.34 19.79
C ASP A 183 -14.86 -5.98 20.21
N TYR A 184 -14.49 -4.72 19.95
CA TYR A 184 -13.23 -4.08 20.29
C TYR A 184 -13.43 -2.89 21.25
N THR A 185 -14.56 -2.84 21.97
CA THR A 185 -14.79 -1.84 23.03
C THR A 185 -13.79 -1.97 24.19
N ASN A 186 -13.24 -3.18 24.38
CA ASN A 186 -12.15 -3.47 25.30
C ASN A 186 -10.97 -4.06 24.52
N PRO A 187 -9.75 -4.00 25.08
CA PRO A 187 -8.59 -4.58 24.41
C PRO A 187 -8.76 -6.07 24.10
N VAL A 188 -8.38 -6.47 22.88
CA VAL A 188 -8.43 -7.85 22.40
C VAL A 188 -7.02 -8.38 22.25
N THR A 189 -6.74 -9.58 22.78
CA THR A 189 -5.43 -10.23 22.63
C THR A 189 -5.48 -11.32 21.56
N TYR A 190 -4.56 -11.24 20.60
CA TYR A 190 -4.31 -12.30 19.62
C TYR A 190 -2.95 -12.93 19.86
N LYS A 191 -2.89 -14.26 19.79
CA LYS A 191 -1.65 -15.02 19.76
C LYS A 191 -1.33 -15.44 18.33
N VAL A 192 -0.21 -14.98 17.81
CA VAL A 192 0.34 -15.42 16.52
C VAL A 192 1.40 -16.48 16.80
N THR A 193 1.26 -17.65 16.18
CA THR A 193 2.19 -18.79 16.31
C THR A 193 2.84 -19.02 14.95
N ALA A 194 4.17 -18.90 14.88
CA ALA A 194 4.99 -19.21 13.71
C ALA A 194 4.93 -20.70 13.35
N GLU A 195 5.38 -21.03 12.15
CA GLU A 195 5.45 -22.41 11.68
C GLU A 195 6.35 -23.28 12.56
N ASN A 196 7.44 -22.71 13.10
CA ASN A 196 8.35 -23.40 14.01
C ASN A 196 7.80 -23.58 15.45
N GLY A 197 6.62 -23.04 15.75
CA GLY A 197 5.96 -23.12 17.07
C GLY A 197 6.28 -21.97 18.03
N GLU A 198 7.19 -21.06 17.69
CA GLU A 198 7.39 -19.81 18.44
C GLU A 198 6.14 -18.94 18.35
N SER A 199 5.81 -18.21 19.41
CA SER A 199 4.59 -17.41 19.43
C SER A 199 4.77 -16.06 20.09
N LYS A 200 3.98 -15.08 19.63
CA LYS A 200 3.93 -13.71 20.12
C LYS A 200 2.47 -13.32 20.35
N GLU A 201 2.20 -12.64 21.47
CA GLU A 201 0.88 -12.12 21.78
C GLU A 201 0.82 -10.63 21.49
N TYR A 202 -0.21 -10.20 20.76
CA TYR A 202 -0.50 -8.81 20.45
C TYR A 202 -1.76 -8.37 21.18
N THR A 203 -1.71 -7.20 21.81
CA THR A 203 -2.90 -6.55 22.39
C THR A 203 -3.38 -5.43 21.47
N ILE A 204 -4.58 -5.57 20.94
CA ILE A 204 -5.29 -4.56 20.16
C ILE A 204 -6.04 -3.65 21.11
N ASP A 205 -5.77 -2.35 21.08
CA ASP A 205 -6.44 -1.33 21.91
C ASP A 205 -6.92 -0.18 21.02
N LEU A 206 -8.23 -0.17 20.76
CA LEU A 206 -8.90 0.83 19.92
C LEU A 206 -9.62 1.83 20.82
N GLN A 207 -9.40 3.11 20.56
CA GLN A 207 -10.00 4.20 21.34
C GLN A 207 -10.75 5.16 20.43
N LEU A 208 -11.87 5.70 20.90
CA LEU A 208 -12.59 6.75 20.18
C LEU A 208 -12.01 8.11 20.57
N MET A 209 -11.91 9.02 19.59
CA MET A 209 -11.59 10.43 19.80
C MET A 209 -12.79 11.14 20.42
N ASN A 210 -12.95 11.06 21.74
CA ASN A 210 -14.11 11.61 22.45
C ASN A 210 -13.75 12.81 23.36
N GLU A 211 -12.47 13.19 23.45
CA GLU A 211 -12.05 14.35 24.23
C GLU A 211 -12.47 15.63 23.50
N GLU A 212 -13.37 16.42 24.09
CA GLU A 212 -13.79 17.70 23.49
C GLU A 212 -12.62 18.68 23.42
N TYR A 213 -12.46 19.34 22.28
CA TYR A 213 -11.45 20.35 22.03
C TYR A 213 -12.10 21.61 21.45
N VAL A 214 -11.78 22.77 22.03
CA VAL A 214 -12.24 24.06 21.54
C VAL A 214 -11.06 25.01 21.42
N ALA A 215 -10.98 25.70 20.28
CA ALA A 215 -10.09 26.84 20.08
C ALA A 215 -10.93 28.03 19.59
N GLN A 216 -10.71 29.20 20.15
CA GLN A 216 -11.36 30.44 19.72
C GLN A 216 -10.33 31.57 19.70
N CYS A 217 -10.23 32.23 18.55
CA CYS A 217 -9.35 33.35 18.28
C CYS A 217 -10.23 34.53 17.87
N ASP A 218 -10.51 35.43 18.81
CA ASP A 218 -11.55 36.46 18.69
C ASP A 218 -11.07 37.88 18.99
N ILE A 219 -9.75 38.10 19.00
CA ILE A 219 -9.15 39.43 19.11
C ILE A 219 -9.32 40.17 17.77
N SER A 220 -10.27 41.09 17.69
CA SER A 220 -10.51 41.92 16.49
C SER A 220 -9.91 43.31 16.63
N ASN A 221 -8.74 43.55 16.03
CA ASN A 221 -8.14 44.90 15.92
C ASN A 221 -7.87 45.35 14.48
N ALA A 222 -8.14 44.48 13.50
CA ALA A 222 -8.15 44.79 12.08
C ALA A 222 -9.34 44.12 11.40
N SER A 223 -9.67 44.58 10.20
CA SER A 223 -10.73 44.00 9.38
C SER A 223 -10.36 44.10 7.91
N LYS A 224 -10.44 42.98 7.19
CA LYS A 224 -10.12 42.90 5.76
C LYS A 224 -11.39 42.82 4.94
N TRP A 225 -11.40 43.47 3.78
CA TRP A 225 -12.50 43.35 2.82
C TRP A 225 -12.73 41.89 2.39
N PHE A 226 -14.00 41.48 2.41
CA PHE A 226 -14.48 40.12 2.16
C PHE A 226 -15.79 40.17 1.35
N GLY A 227 -15.97 39.25 0.41
CA GLY A 227 -17.15 39.23 -0.46
C GLY A 227 -16.80 39.74 -1.86
N GLY A 228 -17.78 40.26 -2.59
CA GLY A 228 -17.58 40.63 -3.98
C GLY A 228 -17.95 42.05 -4.34
N ASP A 229 -17.42 42.45 -5.47
CA ASP A 229 -17.46 43.79 -6.05
C ASP A 229 -17.85 43.61 -7.51
N ASP A 230 -18.95 44.23 -7.93
CA ASP A 230 -19.49 44.14 -9.29
C ASP A 230 -19.23 45.43 -10.09
N ARG A 231 -18.49 46.39 -9.52
CA ARG A 231 -18.23 47.68 -10.16
C ARG A 231 -17.36 47.55 -11.40
N VAL A 232 -17.85 48.09 -12.51
CA VAL A 232 -17.24 47.91 -13.84
C VAL A 232 -16.15 48.94 -14.16
N VAL A 233 -15.30 48.60 -15.13
CA VAL A 233 -14.31 49.49 -15.76
C VAL A 233 -15.02 50.25 -16.91
N PRO A 234 -14.80 51.55 -17.14
CA PRO A 234 -13.66 52.38 -16.71
C PRO A 234 -13.82 53.09 -15.37
N ASP A 235 -14.97 52.98 -14.71
CA ASP A 235 -15.28 53.76 -13.51
C ASP A 235 -14.36 53.37 -12.32
N TYR A 236 -13.87 52.11 -12.31
CA TYR A 236 -12.96 51.58 -11.28
C TYR A 236 -11.80 50.76 -11.88
N PRO A 237 -10.86 51.42 -12.59
CA PRO A 237 -9.86 50.74 -13.41
C PRO A 237 -8.79 50.01 -12.59
N GLU A 238 -8.54 50.43 -11.35
CA GLU A 238 -7.54 49.84 -10.45
C GLU A 238 -8.02 48.54 -9.77
N ILE A 239 -9.33 48.36 -9.64
CA ILE A 239 -9.93 47.26 -8.88
C ILE A 239 -10.69 46.31 -9.82
N GLY A 240 -11.72 46.86 -10.50
CA GLY A 240 -12.68 46.13 -11.32
C GLY A 240 -13.47 45.04 -10.57
N PRO A 241 -14.36 44.32 -11.26
CA PRO A 241 -15.16 43.26 -10.64
C PRO A 241 -14.27 42.14 -10.09
N ARG A 242 -14.60 41.65 -8.89
CA ARG A 242 -13.84 40.60 -8.19
C ARG A 242 -14.65 39.94 -7.08
N ASN A 243 -14.15 38.82 -6.59
CA ASN A 243 -14.56 38.18 -5.35
C ASN A 243 -13.33 37.93 -4.47
N VAL A 244 -13.43 38.22 -3.18
CA VAL A 244 -12.32 38.13 -2.23
C VAL A 244 -12.69 37.22 -1.07
N GLY A 245 -11.82 36.24 -0.83
CA GLY A 245 -11.86 35.35 0.31
C GLY A 245 -10.82 35.68 1.37
N THR A 246 -10.97 35.05 2.52
CA THR A 246 -9.99 35.04 3.61
C THR A 246 -9.79 33.61 4.13
N GLY A 247 -8.76 33.39 4.93
CA GLY A 247 -8.50 32.07 5.47
C GLY A 247 -7.45 32.08 6.57
N GLN A 248 -7.30 30.95 7.26
CA GLN A 248 -6.40 30.81 8.38
C GLN A 248 -5.70 29.45 8.35
N VAL A 249 -4.41 29.43 8.68
CA VAL A 249 -3.67 28.20 8.93
C VAL A 249 -4.10 27.62 10.27
N ILE A 250 -4.43 26.33 10.26
CA ILE A 250 -4.74 25.53 11.45
C ILE A 250 -3.69 24.41 11.56
N ARG A 251 -2.98 24.37 12.69
CA ARG A 251 -2.01 23.33 13.04
C ARG A 251 -2.22 22.87 14.48
N LEU A 252 -2.61 21.61 14.66
CA LEU A 252 -3.05 21.07 15.94
C LEU A 252 -2.03 20.08 16.50
N ALA A 253 -1.82 20.06 17.82
CA ALA A 253 -0.80 19.22 18.46
C ALA A 253 -1.17 17.72 18.53
N LYS A 254 -2.46 17.39 18.46
CA LYS A 254 -2.99 16.01 18.43
C LYS A 254 -3.79 15.79 17.15
N ASP A 255 -3.89 14.53 16.70
CA ASP A 255 -4.87 14.21 15.65
C ASP A 255 -6.24 14.65 16.15
N THR A 256 -7.00 15.28 15.27
CA THR A 256 -8.22 15.99 15.61
C THR A 256 -9.30 15.72 14.58
N TYR A 257 -10.52 15.45 15.06
CA TYR A 257 -11.72 15.34 14.27
C TYR A 257 -12.53 16.65 14.42
N PRO A 258 -12.50 17.57 13.43
CA PRO A 258 -13.21 18.84 13.52
C PRO A 258 -14.72 18.61 13.37
N THR A 259 -15.50 19.17 14.29
CA THR A 259 -16.97 19.10 14.27
C THR A 259 -17.59 20.41 13.81
N LYS A 260 -16.93 21.54 14.07
CA LYS A 260 -17.39 22.86 13.64
C LYS A 260 -16.22 23.79 13.40
N PHE A 261 -16.28 24.57 12.33
CA PHE A 261 -15.38 25.70 12.13
C PHE A 261 -16.21 26.95 11.88
N GLY A 262 -15.84 28.05 12.51
CA GLY A 262 -16.47 29.34 12.26
C GLY A 262 -15.47 30.45 12.08
N PHE A 263 -15.90 31.50 11.37
CA PHE A 263 -15.14 32.72 11.18
C PHE A 263 -16.03 33.95 11.47
N LEU A 264 -15.40 35.08 11.76
CA LEU A 264 -16.09 36.28 12.21
C LEU A 264 -16.13 37.34 11.11
N LEU A 265 -17.34 37.79 10.78
CA LEU A 265 -17.56 38.97 9.94
C LEU A 265 -18.03 40.14 10.81
N ARG A 266 -17.46 41.32 10.58
CA ARG A 266 -17.65 42.51 11.42
C ARG A 266 -19.00 43.18 11.21
N GLU A 267 -19.41 43.30 9.95
CA GLU A 267 -20.52 44.17 9.53
C GLU A 267 -21.52 43.39 8.65
N PRO A 268 -22.74 43.90 8.45
CA PRO A 268 -23.65 43.41 7.41
C PRO A 268 -22.99 43.43 6.03
N PHE A 269 -23.45 42.57 5.12
CA PHE A 269 -23.11 42.70 3.71
C PHE A 269 -23.77 43.94 3.12
N ARG A 270 -23.02 44.74 2.36
CA ARG A 270 -23.52 45.95 1.68
C ARG A 270 -23.16 45.92 0.21
N SER A 271 -24.04 46.47 -0.62
CA SER A 271 -23.78 46.65 -2.05
C SER A 271 -22.65 47.66 -2.26
N ASP A 272 -21.63 47.29 -3.02
CA ASP A 272 -20.49 48.18 -3.33
C ASP A 272 -20.87 49.36 -4.26
N GLN A 273 -22.00 49.27 -4.96
CA GLN A 273 -22.54 50.35 -5.79
C GLN A 273 -23.36 51.37 -5.00
N THR A 274 -24.19 50.90 -4.05
CA THR A 274 -25.21 51.73 -3.40
C THR A 274 -24.99 51.93 -1.91
N ASN A 275 -24.07 51.18 -1.30
CA ASN A 275 -23.82 51.11 0.14
C ASN A 275 -25.06 50.69 0.97
N THR A 276 -26.09 50.14 0.32
CA THR A 276 -27.29 49.62 0.97
C THR A 276 -27.03 48.23 1.53
N GLN A 277 -27.66 47.89 2.66
CA GLN A 277 -27.55 46.56 3.25
C GLN A 277 -28.20 45.52 2.35
N TYR A 278 -27.52 44.40 2.15
CA TYR A 278 -28.05 43.26 1.43
C TYR A 278 -29.08 42.51 2.29
N MET A 279 -30.26 42.29 1.72
CA MET A 279 -31.40 41.69 2.42
C MET A 279 -31.64 40.23 2.07
N GLY A 280 -30.96 39.73 1.03
CA GLY A 280 -31.13 38.36 0.54
C GLY A 280 -30.29 37.34 1.31
N ASP A 281 -30.50 36.08 0.95
CA ASP A 281 -29.71 34.97 1.48
C ASP A 281 -28.31 34.95 0.87
N LEU A 282 -27.36 34.40 1.63
CA LEU A 282 -25.96 34.29 1.25
C LEU A 282 -25.54 32.83 1.35
N GLU A 283 -24.85 32.33 0.32
CA GLU A 283 -24.18 31.04 0.37
C GLU A 283 -22.68 31.25 0.53
N LEU A 284 -22.10 30.68 1.58
CA LEU A 284 -20.66 30.74 1.82
C LEU A 284 -20.06 29.35 1.73
N LYS A 285 -18.81 29.30 1.27
CA LYS A 285 -18.05 28.06 1.16
C LYS A 285 -16.80 28.10 2.02
N LEU A 286 -16.55 27.01 2.71
CA LEU A 286 -15.29 26.68 3.37
C LEU A 286 -14.60 25.57 2.59
N ASN A 287 -13.32 25.78 2.29
CA ASN A 287 -12.39 24.77 1.80
C ASN A 287 -11.32 24.52 2.87
N ILE A 288 -11.12 23.26 3.21
CA ILE A 288 -9.99 22.79 4.01
C ILE A 288 -8.97 22.25 3.02
N ARG A 289 -7.79 22.86 3.00
CA ARG A 289 -6.71 22.53 2.06
C ARG A 289 -5.50 21.96 2.78
N ASP A 290 -4.76 21.11 2.11
CA ASP A 290 -3.43 20.70 2.56
C ASP A 290 -2.41 21.84 2.43
N VAL A 291 -1.15 21.57 2.80
CA VAL A 291 -0.04 22.55 2.74
C VAL A 291 0.25 23.05 1.32
N ASN A 292 -0.08 22.26 0.29
CA ASN A 292 0.13 22.60 -1.11
C ASN A 292 -1.08 23.29 -1.74
N GLY A 293 -2.15 23.52 -0.95
CA GLY A 293 -3.37 24.18 -1.41
C GLY A 293 -4.41 23.25 -2.04
N VAL A 294 -4.17 21.93 -2.05
CA VAL A 294 -5.12 20.95 -2.57
C VAL A 294 -6.29 20.84 -1.60
N ILE A 295 -7.52 20.98 -2.12
CA ILE A 295 -8.75 20.87 -1.33
C ILE A 295 -8.92 19.41 -0.90
N VAL A 296 -8.91 19.16 0.41
CA VAL A 296 -9.14 17.83 1.00
C VAL A 296 -10.57 17.66 1.50
N ALA A 297 -11.26 18.76 1.80
CA ALA A 297 -12.69 18.76 2.14
C ALA A 297 -13.29 20.16 1.93
N SER A 298 -14.60 20.20 1.72
CA SER A 298 -15.35 21.46 1.61
C SER A 298 -16.72 21.37 2.27
N LYS A 299 -17.25 22.51 2.70
CA LYS A 299 -18.60 22.63 3.23
C LYS A 299 -19.21 23.97 2.82
N ASN A 300 -20.47 23.96 2.44
CA ASN A 300 -21.24 25.18 2.21
C ASN A 300 -22.18 25.44 3.39
N VAL A 301 -22.53 26.71 3.60
CA VAL A 301 -23.57 27.13 4.53
C VAL A 301 -24.44 28.20 3.90
N MET A 302 -25.76 28.08 4.08
CA MET A 302 -26.75 29.09 3.71
C MET A 302 -27.04 29.98 4.93
N ILE A 303 -26.94 31.28 4.74
CA ILE A 303 -27.26 32.30 5.74
C ILE A 303 -28.48 33.06 5.28
N ASN A 304 -29.57 32.95 6.03
CA ASN A 304 -30.82 33.65 5.71
C ASN A 304 -30.66 35.15 5.97
N GLY A 305 -31.08 35.97 5.01
CA GLY A 305 -30.97 37.43 5.08
C GLY A 305 -31.99 38.09 6.02
N PRO A 306 -31.72 39.33 6.47
CA PRO A 306 -30.46 40.05 6.34
C PRO A 306 -29.42 39.58 7.37
N PHE A 307 -28.17 39.40 6.94
CA PHE A 307 -27.05 39.16 7.85
C PHE A 307 -26.60 40.46 8.52
N ALA A 308 -26.40 40.44 9.83
CA ALA A 308 -26.08 41.62 10.64
C ALA A 308 -24.58 41.76 11.00
N GLY A 309 -23.74 40.84 10.56
CA GLY A 309 -22.41 40.62 11.16
C GLY A 309 -22.46 39.52 12.22
N GLY A 310 -21.30 39.02 12.62
CA GLY A 310 -21.12 37.98 13.63
C GLY A 310 -20.45 36.71 13.10
N TRP A 311 -20.47 35.67 13.94
CA TRP A 311 -19.90 34.37 13.64
C TRP A 311 -20.74 33.63 12.60
N ILE A 312 -20.06 33.06 11.61
CA ILE A 312 -20.63 32.12 10.65
C ILE A 312 -19.98 30.77 10.89
N ASP A 313 -20.79 29.74 11.17
CA ASP A 313 -20.31 28.38 11.45
C ASP A 313 -20.61 27.41 10.31
N PHE A 314 -19.68 26.50 10.07
CA PHE A 314 -19.83 25.32 9.24
C PHE A 314 -19.88 24.07 10.11
N ASP A 315 -20.89 23.23 9.91
CA ASP A 315 -20.94 21.88 10.48
C ASP A 315 -20.03 20.94 9.68
N LEU A 316 -18.96 20.49 10.33
CA LEU A 316 -17.93 19.64 9.76
C LEU A 316 -18.07 18.17 10.17
N ALA A 317 -18.98 17.82 11.09
CA ALA A 317 -19.10 16.46 11.60
C ALA A 317 -19.38 15.45 10.48
N SER A 318 -20.19 15.85 9.48
CA SER A 318 -20.51 15.00 8.34
C SER A 318 -19.32 14.73 7.39
N LEU A 319 -18.21 15.45 7.52
CA LEU A 319 -17.05 15.29 6.62
C LEU A 319 -16.21 14.06 6.97
N ASN A 320 -16.37 13.48 8.17
CA ASN A 320 -15.56 12.35 8.63
C ASN A 320 -14.04 12.62 8.48
N LEU A 321 -13.64 13.87 8.65
CA LEU A 321 -12.28 14.34 8.38
C LEU A 321 -11.36 14.10 9.57
N LEU A 322 -10.17 13.57 9.32
CA LEU A 322 -9.11 13.47 10.33
C LEU A 322 -7.98 14.47 10.01
N LEU A 323 -7.83 15.48 10.85
CA LEU A 323 -6.68 16.39 10.81
C LEU A 323 -5.53 15.75 11.58
N LYS A 324 -4.41 15.50 10.91
CA LYS A 324 -3.23 14.86 11.52
C LYS A 324 -2.49 15.84 12.43
N LYS A 325 -1.96 15.35 13.55
CA LYS A 325 -1.14 16.14 14.47
C LYS A 325 0.02 16.79 13.74
N ASN A 326 0.37 18.00 14.15
CA ASN A 326 1.46 18.83 13.65
C ASN A 326 1.45 19.07 12.14
N THR A 327 0.32 18.80 11.49
CA THR A 327 0.13 18.99 10.04
C THR A 327 -0.58 20.32 9.82
N GLN A 328 -0.13 21.06 8.81
CA GLN A 328 -0.74 22.32 8.42
C GLN A 328 -1.93 22.07 7.50
N TYR A 329 -3.05 22.71 7.84
CA TYR A 329 -4.22 22.80 6.98
C TYR A 329 -4.59 24.27 6.78
N ASN A 330 -4.88 24.66 5.54
CA ASN A 330 -5.33 26.01 5.23
C ASN A 330 -6.86 26.02 5.15
N PHE A 331 -7.52 26.68 6.10
CA PHE A 331 -8.97 26.86 6.12
C PHE A 331 -9.29 28.15 5.38
N THR A 332 -9.74 28.05 4.14
CA THR A 332 -10.06 29.20 3.27
C THR A 332 -11.56 29.28 3.06
N TYR A 333 -12.14 30.48 3.15
CA TYR A 333 -13.58 30.68 3.03
C TYR A 333 -13.91 31.94 2.23
N TYR A 334 -15.05 31.90 1.56
CA TYR A 334 -15.50 32.97 0.66
C TYR A 334 -17.01 32.93 0.40
N LEU A 335 -17.53 34.04 -0.13
CA LEU A 335 -18.92 34.18 -0.59
C LEU A 335 -19.07 33.56 -1.99
N ILE A 336 -19.97 32.59 -2.17
CA ILE A 336 -20.28 32.05 -3.49
C ILE A 336 -20.93 33.14 -4.34
N ASP A 337 -20.54 33.21 -5.61
CA ASP A 337 -21.00 34.22 -6.57
C ASP A 337 -20.80 35.67 -6.13
N GLY A 338 -19.85 35.93 -5.22
CA GLY A 338 -19.64 37.27 -4.66
C GLY A 338 -19.51 38.36 -5.71
N GLU A 339 -18.75 38.15 -6.79
CA GLU A 339 -18.59 39.13 -7.89
C GLU A 339 -19.93 39.48 -8.57
N VAL A 340 -20.87 38.53 -8.67
CA VAL A 340 -22.21 38.79 -9.24
C VAL A 340 -23.10 39.50 -8.24
N LEU A 341 -23.02 39.07 -6.97
CA LEU A 341 -23.82 39.67 -5.90
C LEU A 341 -23.41 41.12 -5.66
N GLY A 342 -22.13 41.46 -5.83
CA GLY A 342 -21.61 42.83 -5.66
C GLY A 342 -21.76 43.34 -4.23
N VAL A 343 -21.70 42.42 -3.26
CA VAL A 343 -21.84 42.72 -1.83
C VAL A 343 -20.62 42.31 -1.04
N SER A 344 -20.23 43.15 -0.10
CA SER A 344 -19.07 42.93 0.75
C SER A 344 -19.30 43.24 2.22
N SER A 345 -18.42 42.68 3.04
CA SER A 345 -18.31 42.85 4.49
C SER A 345 -16.82 42.93 4.89
N GLY A 346 -16.55 42.95 6.18
CA GLY A 346 -15.21 42.89 6.77
C GLY A 346 -14.97 41.57 7.50
N SER A 347 -13.96 40.80 7.09
CA SER A 347 -13.46 39.67 7.87
C SER A 347 -12.57 40.19 9.00
N ASP A 348 -12.96 39.91 10.24
CA ASP A 348 -12.23 40.36 11.42
C ASP A 348 -10.90 39.59 11.56
N ALA A 349 -9.88 40.31 12.03
CA ALA A 349 -8.54 39.79 12.22
C ALA A 349 -7.79 40.48 13.35
N ASN A 350 -6.68 39.86 13.75
CA ASN A 350 -5.67 40.40 14.64
C ASN A 350 -4.38 40.71 13.87
N LEU A 351 -3.80 41.89 14.11
CA LEU A 351 -2.49 42.31 13.60
C LEU A 351 -1.32 41.74 14.40
N ASN A 352 -1.57 41.37 15.67
CA ASN A 352 -0.51 40.95 16.58
C ASN A 352 -0.34 39.44 16.52
N ALA A 353 0.86 39.00 16.16
CA ALA A 353 1.21 37.59 16.22
C ALA A 353 1.30 37.09 17.68
N ASP A 354 0.75 35.91 17.92
CA ASP A 354 1.06 35.08 19.08
C ASP A 354 1.75 33.78 18.62
N SER A 355 2.39 33.07 19.57
CA SER A 355 3.05 31.79 19.28
C SER A 355 2.10 30.59 19.23
N GLY A 356 0.79 30.84 19.35
CA GLY A 356 -0.25 29.82 19.38
C GLY A 356 -0.91 29.59 18.03
N ILE A 357 -2.02 28.85 18.07
CA ILE A 357 -2.83 28.58 16.87
C ILE A 357 -3.46 29.87 16.30
N CYS A 358 -3.70 30.87 17.16
CA CYS A 358 -4.31 32.13 16.76
C CYS A 358 -3.36 33.02 15.95
N GLY A 359 -2.05 33.03 16.24
CA GLY A 359 -1.03 33.77 15.49
C GLY A 359 -0.50 33.06 14.24
N SER A 360 -1.16 32.00 13.78
CA SER A 360 -0.79 31.30 12.54
C SER A 360 -1.08 32.16 11.31
N THR A 361 -0.44 31.84 10.17
CA THR A 361 -0.57 32.60 8.93
C THR A 361 -2.01 32.72 8.46
N GLY A 362 -2.46 33.95 8.18
CA GLY A 362 -3.72 34.19 7.47
C GLY A 362 -3.56 34.06 5.96
N TRP A 363 -4.67 33.97 5.25
CA TRP A 363 -4.73 33.88 3.81
C TRP A 363 -5.69 34.93 3.24
N SER A 364 -5.35 35.43 2.05
CA SER A 364 -6.22 36.24 1.21
C SER A 364 -6.33 35.60 -0.15
N GLY A 365 -7.52 35.62 -0.74
CA GLY A 365 -7.72 35.19 -2.12
C GLY A 365 -8.49 36.24 -2.92
N GLU A 366 -8.21 36.35 -4.22
CA GLU A 366 -8.97 37.22 -5.13
C GLU A 366 -9.20 36.53 -6.48
N SER A 367 -10.46 36.30 -6.84
CA SER A 367 -10.84 35.79 -8.17
C SER A 367 -11.51 36.86 -9.01
N LYS A 368 -11.36 36.79 -10.33
CA LYS A 368 -12.06 37.67 -11.27
C LYS A 368 -12.59 36.87 -12.45
N LYS A 369 -13.88 37.00 -12.77
CA LYS A 369 -14.48 36.34 -13.94
C LYS A 369 -13.77 36.69 -15.25
N LYS A 370 -13.38 37.96 -15.41
CA LYS A 370 -12.64 38.43 -16.61
C LYS A 370 -11.30 37.71 -16.82
N ASN A 371 -10.70 37.18 -15.75
CA ASN A 371 -9.44 36.43 -15.80
C ASN A 371 -9.68 34.91 -15.81
N ASN A 372 -10.94 34.46 -15.82
CA ASN A 372 -11.32 33.06 -15.71
C ASN A 372 -10.69 32.35 -14.50
N THR A 373 -10.67 33.03 -13.34
CA THR A 373 -10.18 32.47 -12.08
C THR A 373 -11.30 32.25 -11.07
N SER A 374 -11.07 31.33 -10.14
CA SER A 374 -11.99 30.97 -9.05
C SER A 374 -11.25 30.97 -7.70
N LEU A 375 -11.95 31.24 -6.60
CA LEU A 375 -11.41 31.05 -5.24
C LEU A 375 -11.21 29.56 -4.87
N GLU A 376 -11.59 28.65 -5.76
CA GLU A 376 -11.20 27.23 -5.71
C GLU A 376 -9.72 27.04 -6.10
N ASP A 377 -9.21 27.85 -7.03
CA ASP A 377 -7.84 27.77 -7.56
C ASP A 377 -6.86 28.21 -6.46
N TRP A 378 -5.74 27.50 -6.26
CA TRP A 378 -4.82 27.86 -5.17
C TRP A 378 -3.95 29.07 -5.53
N GLU A 379 -3.69 29.26 -6.82
CA GLU A 379 -2.83 30.31 -7.39
C GLU A 379 -3.38 31.71 -7.15
N VAL A 380 -4.67 31.84 -6.83
CA VAL A 380 -5.28 33.12 -6.48
C VAL A 380 -5.19 33.45 -5.00
N TRP A 381 -4.61 32.56 -4.18
CA TRP A 381 -4.41 32.76 -2.75
C TRP A 381 -2.97 33.14 -2.43
N TRP A 382 -2.80 34.05 -1.49
CA TRP A 382 -1.49 34.45 -0.96
C TRP A 382 -1.55 34.65 0.56
N SER A 383 -0.41 34.47 1.22
CA SER A 383 -0.30 34.67 2.67
C SER A 383 -0.62 36.11 3.04
N HIS A 384 -1.38 36.29 4.11
CA HIS A 384 -1.68 37.57 4.71
C HIS A 384 -0.94 37.71 6.05
N GLU A 385 -0.46 38.91 6.35
CA GLU A 385 0.22 39.23 7.62
C GLU A 385 -0.72 39.25 8.83
N TRP A 386 -2.03 39.32 8.60
CA TRP A 386 -3.04 39.34 9.66
C TRP A 386 -3.53 37.94 9.97
N HIS A 387 -3.98 37.75 11.20
CA HIS A 387 -4.47 36.48 11.72
C HIS A 387 -5.99 36.52 11.82
N PHE A 388 -6.70 35.80 10.95
CA PHE A 388 -8.15 35.91 10.87
C PHE A 388 -8.83 35.21 12.04
N ASN A 389 -9.89 35.84 12.55
CA ASN A 389 -10.64 35.31 13.66
C ASN A 389 -11.33 34.01 13.27
N PHE A 390 -11.17 32.99 14.09
CA PHE A 390 -11.83 31.70 13.89
C PHE A 390 -12.22 31.08 15.22
N ARG A 391 -13.16 30.14 15.16
CA ARG A 391 -13.42 29.19 16.23
C ARG A 391 -13.49 27.78 15.66
N LEU A 392 -13.02 26.83 16.44
CA LEU A 392 -12.97 25.41 16.10
C LEU A 392 -13.51 24.62 17.29
N GLU A 393 -14.56 23.85 17.04
CA GLU A 393 -14.99 22.76 17.93
C GLU A 393 -14.56 21.44 17.28
N ALA A 394 -14.02 20.53 18.08
CA ALA A 394 -13.46 19.28 17.59
C ALA A 394 -13.40 18.22 18.69
N LYS A 395 -12.99 17.01 18.31
CA LYS A 395 -12.67 15.93 19.23
C LYS A 395 -11.26 15.40 19.01
N GLN A 396 -10.57 15.02 20.08
CA GLN A 396 -9.21 14.47 20.09
C GLN A 396 -9.15 13.10 20.76
#